data_AF-A0A6A6HAL6-F1
#
_entry.id   AF-A0A6A6HAL6-F1
#
_cell.length_a   1.000
_cell.length_b   1.000
_cell.length_c   1.000
_cell.angle_alpha   90.00
_cell.angle_beta   90.00
_cell.angle_gamma   90.00
#
_symmetry.space_group_name_H-M   'P 1'
#
loop_
_entity.id
_entity.type
_entity.pdbx_description
1 polymer ?
#
loop_
_entity_poly.entity_id
_entity_poly.type
_entity_poly.pdbx_seq_one_letter_code
_entity_poly.pdbx_strand_id
1 'polypeptide(L)'
;MHELSLYGQIPAVRHNQVLQILAGVAAMQPQRVVERHLVYKPVKIIAQRAQVGGSQAIQSQKTNVQAQAPKEVFYMQLVCDVPQGDANESSQLAAFNTSDAVINVDEEPKEPSDPAEADWSMQFFDVPEAGKRPVVSRMMNKTDIKEGDALQYMKGLGYE
;
A
#
# COMPACT_ATOMS: atom_id res chain seq x y z
N MET A 1 -13.43 -4.36 1.88
CA MET A 1 -13.24 -5.43 0.87
C MET A 1 -12.50 -6.59 1.55
N HIS A 2 -12.60 -7.82 1.07
CA HIS A 2 -11.77 -8.93 1.58
C HIS A 2 -10.81 -9.35 0.49
N GLU A 3 -9.53 -9.52 0.84
CA GLU A 3 -8.54 -10.08 -0.06
C GLU A 3 -8.15 -11.49 0.36
N LEU A 4 -7.88 -12.33 -0.64
CA LEU A 4 -7.42 -13.70 -0.48
C LEU A 4 -6.08 -13.83 -1.18
N SER A 5 -5.03 -14.20 -0.43
CA SER A 5 -3.67 -14.24 -0.94
C SER A 5 -3.01 -15.60 -0.74
N LEU A 6 -2.19 -16.00 -1.72
CA LEU A 6 -1.28 -17.13 -1.65
C LEU A 6 0.13 -16.64 -1.98
N TYR A 7 1.11 -17.08 -1.19
CA TYR A 7 2.50 -16.67 -1.34
C TYR A 7 3.37 -17.87 -1.69
N GLY A 8 4.35 -17.66 -2.56
CA GLY A 8 5.35 -18.66 -2.94
C GLY A 8 6.69 -17.99 -3.24
N GLN A 9 7.79 -18.68 -2.94
CA GLN A 9 9.14 -18.17 -3.21
C GLN A 9 9.65 -18.67 -4.56
N ILE A 10 10.26 -17.79 -5.34
CA ILE A 10 10.86 -18.11 -6.64
C ILE A 10 12.35 -17.77 -6.59
N PRO A 11 13.26 -18.74 -6.81
CA PRO A 11 14.68 -18.45 -6.93
C PRO A 11 14.97 -17.55 -8.12
N ALA A 12 15.88 -16.58 -7.95
CA ALA A 12 16.25 -15.60 -8.99
C ALA A 12 16.65 -16.25 -10.32
N VAL A 13 17.39 -17.37 -10.28
CA VAL A 13 17.82 -18.12 -11.47
C VAL A 13 16.65 -18.60 -12.32
N ARG A 14 15.51 -18.91 -11.71
CA ARG A 14 14.30 -19.41 -12.39
C ARG A 14 13.25 -18.32 -12.64
N HIS A 15 13.50 -17.08 -12.25
CA HIS A 15 12.54 -15.98 -12.39
C HIS A 15 12.02 -15.85 -13.83
N ASN A 16 12.93 -15.77 -14.81
CA ASN A 16 12.55 -15.62 -16.22
C ASN A 16 11.79 -16.82 -16.77
N GLN A 17 12.17 -18.04 -16.36
CA GLN A 17 11.47 -19.26 -16.77
C GLN A 17 10.04 -19.28 -16.21
N VAL A 18 9.86 -18.95 -14.93
CA VAL A 18 8.53 -18.91 -14.31
C VAL A 18 7.66 -17.83 -14.94
N LEU A 19 8.24 -16.66 -15.24
CA LEU A 19 7.54 -15.56 -15.90
C LEU A 19 7.03 -15.96 -17.30
N GLN A 20 7.82 -16.70 -18.09
CA GLN A 20 7.39 -17.26 -19.38
C GLN A 20 6.27 -18.30 -19.23
N ILE A 21 6.38 -19.18 -18.22
CA ILE A 21 5.33 -20.17 -17.93
C ILE A 21 4.03 -19.46 -17.54
N LEU A 22 4.10 -18.47 -16.65
CA LEU A 22 2.92 -17.69 -16.24
C LEU A 22 2.30 -16.95 -17.42
N ALA A 23 3.10 -16.38 -18.31
CA ALA A 23 2.59 -15.75 -19.53
C ALA A 23 1.87 -16.75 -20.44
N GLY A 24 2.40 -17.98 -20.56
CA GLY A 24 1.76 -19.06 -21.31
C GLY A 24 0.47 -19.58 -20.66
N VAL A 25 0.45 -19.73 -19.33
CA VAL A 25 -0.71 -20.22 -18.58
C VAL A 25 -1.84 -19.19 -18.50
N ALA A 26 -1.50 -17.93 -18.24
CA ALA A 26 -2.47 -16.83 -18.16
C ALA A 26 -2.90 -16.32 -19.54
N ALA A 27 -2.20 -16.73 -20.62
CA ALA A 27 -2.37 -16.21 -21.97
C ALA A 27 -2.29 -14.66 -22.03
N MET A 28 -1.46 -14.07 -21.17
CA MET A 28 -1.31 -12.62 -21.01
C MET A 28 0.17 -12.26 -20.87
N GLN A 29 0.56 -11.11 -21.43
CA GLN A 29 1.91 -10.60 -21.23
C GLN A 29 2.06 -10.03 -19.82
N PRO A 30 3.22 -10.24 -19.16
CA PRO A 30 3.48 -9.67 -17.86
C PRO A 30 3.55 -8.15 -17.95
N GLN A 31 2.83 -7.47 -17.05
CA GLN A 31 2.88 -6.02 -16.93
C GLN A 31 3.89 -5.64 -15.85
N ARG A 32 4.81 -4.73 -16.19
CA ARG A 32 5.75 -4.18 -15.22
C ARG A 32 5.02 -3.16 -14.36
N VAL A 33 4.92 -3.45 -13.07
CA VAL A 33 4.32 -2.55 -12.07
C VAL A 33 5.41 -2.16 -11.08
N VAL A 34 5.60 -0.85 -10.89
CA VAL A 34 6.51 -0.29 -9.89
C VAL A 34 5.71 0.65 -9.02
N GLU A 35 5.57 0.28 -7.77
CA GLU A 35 4.80 1.03 -6.79
C GLU A 35 5.71 1.56 -5.69
N ARG A 36 5.43 2.77 -5.21
CA ARG A 36 6.03 3.33 -4.00
C ARG A 36 5.04 3.18 -2.85
N HIS A 37 5.49 2.55 -1.77
CA HIS A 37 4.69 2.27 -0.57
C HIS A 37 5.23 3.09 0.60
N LEU A 38 4.43 4.03 1.11
CA LEU A 38 4.71 4.79 2.33
C LEU A 38 3.87 4.25 3.48
N VAL A 39 4.52 3.78 4.54
CA VAL A 39 3.85 3.21 5.72
C VAL A 39 3.88 4.22 6.85
N TYR A 40 2.69 4.56 7.37
CA TYR A 40 2.55 5.50 8.46
C TYR A 40 2.10 4.82 9.74
N LYS A 41 2.69 5.25 10.87
CA LYS A 41 2.23 4.91 12.22
C LYS A 41 1.34 6.03 12.75
N PRO A 42 0.30 5.73 13.54
CA PRO A 42 -0.52 6.77 14.15
C PRO A 42 0.22 7.41 15.34
N VAL A 43 0.25 8.74 15.37
CA VAL A 43 0.92 9.58 16.38
C VAL A 43 0.13 9.63 17.68
N LYS A 44 -1.21 9.64 17.57
CA LYS A 44 -2.11 9.72 18.71
C LYS A 44 -3.17 8.65 18.64
N ILE A 45 -3.29 7.91 19.73
CA ILE A 45 -4.44 7.06 20.01
C ILE A 45 -5.63 8.01 20.25
N ILE A 46 -6.38 8.36 19.21
CA ILE A 46 -7.63 9.11 19.37
C ILE A 46 -8.55 8.21 20.19
N ALA A 47 -8.66 8.47 21.51
CA ALA A 47 -9.68 7.87 22.34
C ALA A 47 -11.00 8.11 21.60
N GLN A 48 -11.71 7.02 21.23
CA GLN A 48 -13.02 7.14 20.63
C GLN A 48 -13.82 8.04 21.57
N ARG A 49 -14.05 9.30 21.19
CA ARG A 49 -15.09 10.07 21.85
C ARG A 49 -16.33 9.26 21.56
N ALA A 50 -16.98 8.77 22.62
CA ALA A 50 -18.25 8.06 22.53
C ALA A 50 -19.09 8.79 21.47
N GLN A 51 -19.54 8.06 20.45
CA GLN A 51 -20.34 8.59 19.34
C GLN A 51 -21.45 9.48 19.93
N VAL A 52 -21.32 10.80 19.81
CA VAL A 52 -22.37 11.75 20.23
C VAL A 52 -23.14 12.11 18.97
N GLY A 53 -24.10 11.26 18.59
CA GLY A 53 -24.84 11.50 17.36
C GLY A 53 -25.71 10.33 16.89
N GLY A 54 -26.67 9.92 17.72
CA GLY A 54 -27.71 8.97 17.35
C GLY A 54 -28.50 8.61 18.59
N SER A 55 -29.77 9.02 18.67
CA SER A 55 -30.68 8.77 19.78
C SER A 55 -31.15 7.32 19.85
N GLN A 56 -30.22 6.36 19.76
CA GLN A 56 -30.47 4.96 20.09
C GLN A 56 -30.16 4.81 21.57
N ALA A 57 -31.23 4.76 22.37
CA ALA A 57 -31.21 4.55 23.80
C ALA A 57 -30.65 3.15 24.14
N ILE A 58 -29.32 3.02 24.18
CA ILE A 58 -28.65 1.90 24.83
C ILE A 58 -28.21 2.41 26.19
N GLN A 59 -28.87 1.92 27.22
CA GLN A 59 -28.65 2.25 28.63
C GLN A 59 -27.15 2.22 28.94
N SER A 60 -26.62 3.36 29.40
CA SER A 60 -25.28 3.50 29.93
C SER A 60 -25.16 2.72 31.24
N GLN A 61 -24.93 1.41 31.16
CA GLN A 61 -24.35 0.66 32.27
C GLN A 61 -22.91 1.13 32.42
N LYS A 62 -22.61 1.69 33.61
CA LYS A 62 -21.25 2.03 34.03
C LYS A 62 -20.45 0.73 34.14
N THR A 63 -19.85 0.30 33.03
CA THR A 63 -18.87 -0.78 33.05
C THR A 63 -17.53 -0.21 33.48
N ASN A 64 -16.96 -0.90 34.46
CA ASN A 64 -15.70 -0.60 35.12
C ASN A 64 -14.58 -0.47 34.07
N VAL A 65 -13.92 0.70 33.99
CA VAL A 65 -12.85 1.02 33.02
C VAL A 65 -11.52 0.39 33.45
N GLN A 66 -11.54 -0.92 33.72
CA GLN A 66 -10.39 -1.73 34.11
C GLN A 66 -10.36 -3.03 33.30
N ALA A 67 -10.33 -2.84 31.98
CA ALA A 67 -9.77 -3.78 31.04
C ALA A 67 -9.30 -2.94 29.84
N GLN A 68 -8.15 -2.28 30.00
CA GLN A 68 -7.42 -1.76 28.86
C GLN A 68 -6.98 -2.95 28.03
N ALA A 69 -7.87 -3.43 27.15
CA ALA A 69 -7.45 -4.20 26.00
C ALA A 69 -6.35 -3.38 25.29
N PRO A 70 -5.28 -4.01 24.78
CA PRO A 70 -4.29 -3.30 23.98
C PRO A 70 -5.05 -2.63 22.85
N LYS A 71 -5.08 -1.30 22.87
CA LYS A 71 -5.81 -0.55 21.87
C LYS A 71 -5.08 -0.75 20.57
N GLU A 72 -5.66 -1.53 19.67
CA GLU A 72 -5.03 -1.94 18.42
C GLU A 72 -4.70 -0.69 17.61
N VAL A 73 -3.41 -0.54 17.35
CA VAL A 73 -2.83 0.55 16.61
C VAL A 73 -2.56 0.02 15.21
N PHE A 74 -3.26 0.56 14.23
CA PHE A 74 -3.12 0.10 12.85
C PHE A 74 -2.25 1.05 12.05
N TYR A 75 -1.39 0.47 11.21
CA TYR A 75 -0.63 1.20 10.22
C TYR A 75 -1.53 1.51 9.02
N MET A 76 -1.25 2.63 8.39
CA MET A 76 -1.93 3.03 7.15
C MET A 76 -0.89 3.21 6.05
N GLN A 77 -1.21 2.80 4.84
CA GLN A 77 -0.29 2.83 3.71
C GLN A 77 -0.79 3.81 2.66
N LEU A 78 0.12 4.61 2.12
CA LEU A 78 -0.09 5.32 0.85
C LEU A 78 0.69 4.61 -0.24
N VAL A 79 0.04 4.35 -1.36
CA VAL A 79 0.63 3.68 -2.51
C VAL A 79 0.44 4.56 -3.74
N CYS A 80 1.51 4.76 -4.51
CA CYS A 80 1.43 5.40 -5.83
C CYS A 80 2.22 4.60 -6.85
N ASP A 81 1.77 4.64 -8.11
CA ASP A 81 2.53 4.09 -9.23
C ASP A 81 3.68 5.04 -9.57
N VAL A 82 4.89 4.50 -9.70
CA VAL A 82 6.08 5.29 -10.06
C VAL A 82 6.32 5.14 -11.57
N PRO A 83 6.32 6.24 -12.35
CA PRO A 83 6.62 6.16 -13.76
C PRO A 83 8.06 5.66 -13.99
N GLN A 84 8.26 4.98 -15.11
CA GLN A 84 9.46 4.20 -15.38
C GLN A 84 10.76 5.01 -15.45
N GLY A 85 10.68 6.33 -15.67
CA GLY A 85 11.83 7.25 -15.65
C GLY A 85 12.51 7.31 -14.27
N ASP A 86 11.73 7.49 -13.21
CA ASP A 86 12.26 7.76 -11.86
C ASP A 86 12.74 6.50 -11.13
N ALA A 87 12.22 5.33 -11.52
CA ALA A 87 12.56 4.05 -10.92
C ALA A 87 14.02 3.63 -11.21
N ASN A 88 14.58 4.08 -12.33
CA ASN A 88 15.95 3.76 -12.71
C ASN A 88 16.97 4.58 -11.93
N GLU A 89 16.65 5.82 -11.54
CA GLU A 89 17.58 6.69 -10.78
C GLU A 89 17.81 6.17 -9.36
N SER A 90 16.77 5.65 -8.71
CA SER A 90 16.90 5.02 -7.38
C SER A 90 17.62 3.66 -7.42
N SER A 91 17.77 3.04 -8.59
CA SER A 91 18.63 1.87 -8.82
C SER A 91 20.07 2.21 -9.21
N GLN A 92 20.42 3.49 -9.47
CA GLN A 92 21.79 3.86 -9.86
C GLN A 92 22.81 3.69 -8.72
N LEU A 93 22.38 3.51 -7.47
CA LEU A 93 23.28 3.10 -6.38
C LEU A 93 23.71 1.62 -6.44
N ALA A 94 23.12 0.81 -7.34
CA ALA A 94 23.38 -0.62 -7.47
C ALA A 94 24.01 -1.05 -8.81
N ALA A 95 24.23 -0.14 -9.76
CA ALA A 95 24.68 -0.49 -11.11
C ALA A 95 26.03 0.16 -11.47
N PHE A 96 27.12 -0.32 -10.87
CA PHE A 96 28.43 -0.25 -11.51
C PHE A 96 28.45 -1.26 -12.67
N ASN A 97 28.67 -0.74 -13.88
CA ASN A 97 28.96 -1.44 -15.15
C ASN A 97 27.76 -1.91 -15.98
N THR A 98 27.41 -1.14 -17.01
CA THR A 98 27.67 -1.52 -18.43
C THR A 98 27.11 -0.40 -19.32
N SER A 99 28.01 0.23 -20.06
CA SER A 99 27.71 1.18 -21.12
C SER A 99 27.20 0.45 -22.35
N ASP A 100 25.98 0.72 -22.79
CA ASP A 100 25.70 0.79 -24.23
C ASP A 100 24.53 1.73 -24.50
N ALA A 101 24.78 2.72 -25.36
CA ALA A 101 23.87 3.82 -25.66
C ALA A 101 23.16 3.52 -26.99
N VAL A 102 21.83 3.60 -27.01
CA VAL A 102 21.04 3.71 -28.26
C VAL A 102 19.92 4.75 -28.07
N ILE A 103 19.70 5.52 -29.12
CA ILE A 103 19.13 6.88 -29.19
C ILE A 103 17.59 6.91 -29.32
N ASN A 104 17.03 7.95 -28.69
CA ASN A 104 15.66 8.52 -28.62
C ASN A 104 14.68 8.38 -29.80
N VAL A 105 13.37 8.35 -29.47
CA VAL A 105 12.31 9.17 -30.09
C VAL A 105 11.35 9.67 -29.00
N ASP A 106 11.01 10.94 -29.09
CA ASP A 106 10.38 11.83 -28.11
C ASP A 106 8.96 11.44 -27.65
N GLU A 107 8.81 11.28 -26.34
CA GLU A 107 7.58 11.59 -25.61
C GLU A 107 8.06 12.28 -24.34
N GLU A 108 7.77 13.58 -24.17
CA GLU A 108 8.13 14.32 -22.94
C GLU A 108 7.58 13.53 -21.75
N PRO A 109 8.44 12.95 -20.89
CA PRO A 109 7.96 12.36 -19.66
C PRO A 109 7.52 13.53 -18.81
N LYS A 110 6.21 13.68 -18.62
CA LYS A 110 5.65 14.54 -17.59
C LYS A 110 6.15 13.99 -16.26
N GLU A 111 7.27 14.52 -15.79
CA GLU A 111 7.82 14.24 -14.48
C GLU A 111 6.71 14.53 -13.46
N PRO A 112 6.27 13.59 -12.61
CA PRO A 112 5.71 13.97 -11.33
C PRO A 112 6.90 14.38 -10.45
N SER A 113 7.49 15.52 -10.76
CA SER A 113 8.64 16.12 -10.07
C SER A 113 8.30 16.53 -8.63
N ASP A 114 7.04 16.43 -8.23
CA ASP A 114 6.60 16.61 -6.85
C ASP A 114 5.77 15.41 -6.36
N PRO A 115 6.05 14.88 -5.14
CA PRO A 115 5.23 13.82 -4.54
C PRO A 115 3.79 14.26 -4.26
N ALA A 116 3.49 15.56 -4.38
CA ALA A 116 2.15 16.13 -4.26
C ALA A 116 1.28 15.94 -5.52
N GLU A 117 1.88 15.65 -6.69
CA GLU A 117 1.15 15.52 -7.96
C GLU A 117 0.91 14.05 -8.37
N ALA A 118 1.43 13.08 -7.63
CA ALA A 118 1.22 11.68 -7.92
C ALA A 118 -0.21 11.21 -7.56
N ASP A 119 -0.74 10.27 -8.34
CA ASP A 119 -2.00 9.60 -8.02
C ASP A 119 -1.79 8.65 -6.83
N TRP A 120 -2.22 9.08 -5.65
CA TRP A 120 -2.09 8.30 -4.41
C TRP A 120 -3.35 7.49 -4.11
N SER A 121 -3.16 6.26 -3.65
CA SER A 121 -4.20 5.45 -3.03
C SER A 121 -3.86 5.17 -1.58
N MET A 122 -4.80 5.45 -0.68
CA MET A 122 -4.74 5.06 0.72
C MET A 122 -5.22 3.62 0.89
N GLN A 123 -4.41 2.81 1.55
CA GLN A 123 -4.66 1.39 1.80
C GLN A 123 -4.59 1.07 3.29
N PHE A 124 -5.54 0.27 3.74
CA PHE A 124 -5.61 -0.28 5.08
C PHE A 124 -5.69 -1.80 4.99
N PHE A 125 -4.85 -2.48 5.76
CA PHE A 125 -4.81 -3.93 5.86
C PHE A 125 -5.03 -4.34 7.33
N ASP A 126 -6.04 -5.16 7.55
CA ASP A 126 -6.31 -5.73 8.86
C ASP A 126 -5.41 -6.96 9.13
N VAL A 127 -5.38 -7.40 10.37
CA VAL A 127 -4.72 -8.64 10.78
C VAL A 127 -5.42 -9.82 10.08
N PRO A 128 -4.65 -10.72 9.43
CA PRO A 128 -5.24 -11.91 8.82
C PRO A 128 -6.07 -12.74 9.80
N GLU A 129 -7.15 -13.32 9.29
CA GLU A 129 -8.05 -14.16 10.09
C GLU A 129 -7.28 -15.35 10.68
N ALA A 130 -7.32 -15.47 12.01
CA ALA A 130 -6.65 -16.56 12.71
C ALA A 130 -7.29 -17.92 12.39
N GLY A 131 -6.47 -18.95 12.20
CA GLY A 131 -6.90 -20.33 12.03
C GLY A 131 -6.14 -21.09 10.93
N LYS A 132 -6.41 -22.39 10.81
CA LYS A 132 -5.85 -23.23 9.74
C LYS A 132 -6.71 -23.10 8.48
N ARG A 133 -6.50 -22.03 7.71
CA ARG A 133 -7.16 -21.82 6.42
C ARG A 133 -6.19 -22.12 5.27
N PRO A 134 -6.68 -22.59 4.11
CA PRO A 134 -5.84 -22.87 2.95
C PRO A 134 -5.27 -21.61 2.29
N VAL A 135 -5.86 -20.44 2.57
CA VAL A 135 -5.46 -19.13 2.03
C VAL A 135 -5.40 -18.11 3.16
N VAL A 136 -4.56 -17.09 2.98
CA VAL A 136 -4.53 -15.93 3.87
C VAL A 136 -5.71 -15.03 3.49
N SER A 137 -6.59 -14.76 4.44
CA SER A 137 -7.75 -13.89 4.29
C SER A 137 -7.62 -12.72 5.24
N ARG A 138 -7.76 -11.49 4.74
CA ARG A 138 -7.80 -10.28 5.58
C ARG A 138 -8.74 -9.23 5.00
N MET A 139 -9.27 -8.39 5.88
CA MET A 139 -10.02 -7.20 5.47
C MET A 139 -9.04 -6.17 4.90
N MET A 140 -9.35 -5.64 3.72
CA MET A 140 -8.61 -4.57 3.06
C MET A 140 -9.58 -3.45 2.69
N ASN A 141 -9.13 -2.20 2.87
CA ASN A 141 -9.79 -1.03 2.30
C ASN A 141 -8.80 -0.26 1.42
N LYS A 142 -9.25 0.15 0.24
CA LYS A 142 -8.53 1.02 -0.68
C LYS A 142 -9.38 2.25 -0.94
N THR A 143 -8.77 3.42 -0.93
CA THR A 143 -9.43 4.70 -1.24
C THR A 143 -8.49 5.55 -2.06
N ASP A 144 -8.93 5.96 -3.25
CA ASP A 144 -8.12 6.78 -4.14
C ASP A 144 -8.23 8.26 -3.76
N ILE A 145 -7.09 8.93 -3.67
CA ILE A 145 -6.97 10.37 -3.43
C ILE A 145 -6.81 11.02 -4.80
N LYS A 146 -7.81 11.81 -5.21
CA LYS A 146 -7.82 12.43 -6.55
C LYS A 146 -7.16 13.80 -6.59
N GLU A 147 -7.19 14.54 -5.49
CA GLU A 147 -6.69 15.91 -5.45
C GLU A 147 -6.10 16.24 -4.07
N GLY A 148 -5.11 17.15 -4.05
CA GLY A 148 -4.46 17.66 -2.85
C GLY A 148 -3.19 16.91 -2.45
N ASP A 149 -2.47 17.44 -1.45
CA ASP A 149 -1.27 16.81 -0.92
C ASP A 149 -1.63 15.63 0.00
N ALA A 150 -1.45 14.41 -0.53
CA ALA A 150 -1.69 13.16 0.19
C ALA A 150 -0.82 13.02 1.45
N LEU A 151 0.41 13.54 1.44
CA LEU A 151 1.33 13.44 2.58
C LEU A 151 0.86 14.32 3.73
N GLN A 152 0.42 15.55 3.42
CA GLN A 152 -0.17 16.46 4.40
C GLN A 152 -1.51 15.93 4.92
N TYR A 153 -2.30 15.29 4.07
CA TYR A 153 -3.55 14.64 4.47
C TYR A 153 -3.32 13.57 5.56
N MET A 154 -2.31 12.70 5.38
CA MET A 154 -1.95 11.69 6.38
C MET A 154 -1.52 12.30 7.72
N LYS A 155 -0.70 13.36 7.67
CA LYS A 155 -0.31 14.11 8.88
C LYS A 155 -1.52 14.72 9.58
N GLY A 156 -2.47 15.26 8.81
CA GLY A 156 -3.73 15.79 9.33
C GLY A 156 -4.62 14.73 10.00
N LEU A 157 -4.58 13.49 9.50
CA LEU A 157 -5.24 12.33 10.13
C LEU A 157 -4.54 11.85 11.41
N GLY A 158 -3.38 12.41 11.75
CA GLY A 158 -2.60 12.04 12.92
C GLY A 158 -1.70 10.81 12.70
N TYR A 159 -1.20 10.64 11.47
CA TYR A 159 -0.24 9.60 11.09
C TYR A 159 1.12 10.23 10.73
N GLU A 160 2.23 9.58 11.12
CA GLU A 160 3.62 9.99 10.84
C GLU A 160 4.53 8.83 10.42
#